data_AF-A0A9W9SNF7-F1
#
_entry.id   AF-A0A9W9SNF7-F1
#
_cell.length_a   1.000
_cell.length_b   1.000
_cell.length_c   1.000
_cell.angle_alpha   90.00
_cell.angle_beta   90.00
_cell.angle_gamma   90.00
#
_symmetry.space_group_name_H-M   'P 1'
#
loop_
_entity.id
_entity.type
_entity.pdbx_description
1 polymer ?
#
loop_
_entity_poly.entity_id
_entity_poly.type
_entity_poly.pdbx_seq_one_letter_code
_entity_poly.pdbx_strand_id
1 'polypeptide(L)'
;MISEALQPKALLAHPQALALQFRTLLATDPSIENFNSINSHILDQVHTEAAHSSVFAIWISLICQDSPHITASALRDPSYGVRNAAIKVVRRKLFRASQWKEGGWDVLGGAKGIKDILDQLPMVQVRLLVKAIFGRCDVFSDRDLVSACVEEFLALVDNTDGWASRSLGPHVSFLSAYCGAERVEHLLRSQWRTYSEFLDHISRFHTPLLRQIGVGVLQMPHIVRHGILNRCRNSLLKSKATYDPVYYRENEFEMSPGLLFGMDLLMMMEKEAVQYNHHDLCSWVESILDQGIREKQPFDSILLILNQGLALLQASASARPKGSSGWLSQSLSQCVIQLWSISRFGQTGSLPKGVVATCKKRYRTKALAAHQESLEQCLIHRVLQNNDESFKVQENSQEVHQAMFNLLSLVSRKGKLEFLQLLCRHSPSLGFDLKAWPPSKEEEEYMPCWELRILNILPPDDSQFLFRRSLHIHHCDEFLLSSGNEGPSSKFPSWEAQCLLWATWESADSTGNGFVVTRKGMLQFIPSQTLIVLLITGSTW
;
A
#
# COMPACT_ATOMS: atom_id res chain seq x y z
N MET A 1 40.63 -54.21 7.17
CA MET A 1 39.84 -54.47 8.39
C MET A 1 38.94 -53.27 8.61
N ILE A 2 37.64 -53.50 8.81
CA ILE A 2 36.68 -52.43 9.11
C ILE A 2 36.97 -51.98 10.55
N SER A 3 37.21 -50.69 10.77
CA SER A 3 37.43 -50.14 12.11
C SER A 3 36.26 -50.53 13.02
N GLU A 4 36.51 -50.99 14.25
CA GLU A 4 35.45 -51.31 15.23
C GLU A 4 34.47 -50.15 15.41
N ALA A 5 34.94 -48.93 15.19
CA ALA A 5 34.16 -47.71 15.25
C ALA A 5 33.05 -47.60 14.19
N LEU A 6 33.10 -48.41 13.13
CA LEU A 6 32.14 -48.40 12.03
C LEU A 6 31.18 -49.60 12.04
N GLN A 7 31.28 -50.50 13.03
CA GLN A 7 30.34 -51.60 13.16
C GLN A 7 28.90 -51.11 13.43
N PRO A 8 27.85 -51.84 13.01
CA PRO A 8 26.46 -51.43 13.17
C PRO A 8 26.12 -50.99 14.60
N LYS A 9 26.60 -51.73 15.60
CA LYS A 9 26.37 -51.43 17.03
C LYS A 9 26.95 -50.06 17.44
N ALA A 10 28.10 -49.68 16.90
CA ALA A 10 28.71 -48.39 17.15
C ALA A 10 27.97 -47.25 16.42
N LEU A 11 27.46 -47.52 15.21
CA LEU A 11 26.68 -46.55 14.43
C LEU A 11 25.29 -46.24 15.02
N LEU A 12 24.78 -47.09 15.90
CA LEU A 12 23.51 -46.88 16.64
C LEU A 12 23.69 -46.03 17.92
N ALA A 13 24.89 -45.50 18.18
CA ALA A 13 25.14 -44.63 19.32
C ALA A 13 24.33 -43.32 19.24
N HIS A 14 24.18 -42.65 20.39
CA HIS A 14 23.52 -41.35 20.46
C HIS A 14 24.20 -40.33 19.50
N PRO A 15 23.43 -39.46 18.79
CA PRO A 15 23.97 -38.58 17.74
C PRO A 15 25.23 -37.77 18.10
N GLN A 16 25.31 -37.29 19.34
CA GLN A 16 26.48 -36.53 19.82
C GLN A 16 27.73 -37.40 19.98
N ALA A 17 27.57 -38.62 20.51
CA ALA A 17 28.67 -39.56 20.67
C ALA A 17 29.18 -40.05 19.30
N LEU A 18 28.24 -40.35 18.39
CA LEU A 18 28.57 -40.71 17.01
C LEU A 18 29.30 -39.58 16.26
N ALA A 19 28.87 -38.33 16.42
CA ALA A 19 29.57 -37.18 15.83
C ALA A 19 30.99 -37.01 16.38
N LEU A 20 31.21 -37.25 17.68
CA LEU A 20 32.54 -37.22 18.29
C LEU A 20 33.42 -38.34 17.71
N GLN A 21 32.87 -39.55 17.60
CA GLN A 21 33.56 -40.71 17.05
C GLN A 21 34.00 -40.47 15.59
N PHE A 22 33.12 -39.93 14.75
CA PHE A 22 33.50 -39.55 13.38
C PHE A 22 34.60 -38.50 13.36
N ARG A 23 34.57 -37.49 14.24
CA ARG A 23 35.67 -36.51 14.33
C ARG A 23 37.00 -37.15 14.73
N THR A 24 37.00 -38.11 15.64
CA THR A 24 38.21 -38.85 16.02
C THR A 24 38.77 -39.65 14.86
N LEU A 25 37.90 -40.31 14.07
CA LEU A 25 38.31 -41.04 12.87
C LEU A 25 38.92 -40.09 11.82
N LEU A 26 38.30 -38.93 11.60
CA LEU A 26 38.80 -37.90 10.67
C LEU A 26 40.15 -37.33 11.12
N ALA A 27 40.36 -37.15 12.43
CA ALA A 27 41.62 -36.65 12.97
C ALA A 27 42.77 -37.67 12.88
N THR A 28 42.45 -38.96 12.84
CA THR A 28 43.44 -40.04 12.79
C THR A 28 44.01 -40.22 11.38
N ASP A 29 43.17 -40.05 10.35
CA ASP A 29 43.57 -40.10 8.94
C ASP A 29 42.70 -39.13 8.11
N PRO A 30 43.20 -37.91 7.82
CA PRO A 30 42.47 -36.90 7.06
C PRO A 30 42.59 -37.06 5.54
N SER A 31 42.91 -38.26 5.02
CA SER A 31 43.01 -38.49 3.58
C SER A 31 41.64 -38.63 2.88
N ILE A 32 41.57 -38.21 1.61
CA ILE A 32 40.36 -38.35 0.76
C ILE A 32 39.99 -39.83 0.58
N GLU A 33 40.98 -40.72 0.49
CA GLU A 33 40.78 -42.16 0.39
C GLU A 33 40.09 -42.72 1.64
N ASN A 34 40.50 -42.29 2.83
CA ASN A 34 39.84 -42.66 4.08
C ASN A 34 38.41 -42.12 4.14
N PHE A 35 38.17 -40.87 3.72
CA PHE A 35 36.81 -40.32 3.65
C PHE A 35 35.90 -41.14 2.75
N ASN A 36 36.38 -41.54 1.56
CA ASN A 36 35.63 -42.35 0.61
C ASN A 36 35.38 -43.76 1.16
N SER A 37 36.35 -44.35 1.86
CA SER A 37 36.22 -45.67 2.51
C SER A 37 35.15 -45.66 3.61
N ILE A 38 35.22 -44.70 4.53
CA ILE A 38 34.21 -44.52 5.60
C ILE A 38 32.83 -44.27 5.00
N ASN A 39 32.75 -43.38 4.01
CA ASN A 39 31.49 -43.06 3.34
C ASN A 39 30.85 -44.29 2.68
N SER A 40 31.64 -45.08 1.94
CA SER A 40 31.16 -46.30 1.28
C SER A 40 30.65 -47.30 2.30
N HIS A 41 31.35 -47.45 3.42
CA HIS A 41 30.91 -48.35 4.48
C HIS A 41 29.61 -47.89 5.15
N ILE A 42 29.46 -46.60 5.47
CA ILE A 42 28.21 -46.07 6.06
C ILE A 42 27.05 -46.24 5.09
N LEU A 43 27.26 -45.99 3.78
CA LEU A 43 26.21 -46.19 2.77
C LEU A 43 25.79 -47.65 2.66
N ASP A 44 26.74 -48.59 2.63
CA ASP A 44 26.47 -50.04 2.64
C ASP A 44 25.60 -50.44 3.85
N GLN A 45 25.92 -49.93 5.04
CA GLN A 45 25.13 -50.18 6.25
C GLN A 45 23.72 -49.57 6.18
N VAL A 46 23.55 -48.42 5.51
CA VAL A 46 22.23 -47.82 5.29
C VAL A 46 21.42 -48.59 4.24
N HIS A 47 22.06 -49.06 3.16
CA HIS A 47 21.41 -49.81 2.08
C HIS A 47 21.00 -51.22 2.50
N THR A 48 21.78 -51.83 3.40
CA THR A 48 21.47 -53.14 4.02
C THR A 48 20.53 -53.03 5.23
N GLU A 49 20.02 -51.84 5.53
CA GLU A 49 19.14 -51.54 6.68
C GLU A 49 19.77 -51.83 8.05
N ALA A 50 21.07 -52.10 8.11
CA ALA A 50 21.82 -52.30 9.35
C ALA A 50 22.00 -50.99 10.16
N ALA A 51 21.88 -49.83 9.51
CA ALA A 51 21.89 -48.52 10.13
C ALA A 51 20.80 -47.59 9.54
N HIS A 52 20.23 -46.72 10.38
CA HIS A 52 19.25 -45.73 9.93
C HIS A 52 19.93 -44.55 9.20
N SER A 53 19.27 -43.94 8.22
CA SER A 53 19.84 -42.84 7.41
C SER A 53 20.21 -41.57 8.20
N SER A 54 19.79 -41.45 9.45
CA SER A 54 20.23 -40.39 10.36
C SER A 54 21.72 -40.46 10.68
N VAL A 55 22.32 -41.66 10.66
CA VAL A 55 23.77 -41.86 10.81
C VAL A 55 24.51 -41.16 9.69
N PHE A 56 24.08 -41.40 8.44
CA PHE A 56 24.63 -40.74 7.27
C PHE A 56 24.44 -39.22 7.33
N ALA A 57 23.30 -38.74 7.83
CA ALA A 57 23.05 -37.30 7.98
C ALA A 57 24.05 -36.60 8.92
N ILE A 58 24.51 -37.28 9.97
CA ILE A 58 25.57 -36.78 10.85
C ILE A 58 26.91 -36.78 10.12
N TRP A 59 27.26 -37.90 9.48
CA TRP A 59 28.49 -38.06 8.71
C TRP A 59 28.66 -36.97 7.63
N ILE A 60 27.68 -36.84 6.73
CA ILE A 60 27.76 -35.88 5.62
C ILE A 60 27.84 -34.43 6.11
N SER A 61 27.26 -34.12 7.27
CA SER A 61 27.33 -32.77 7.85
C SER A 61 28.73 -32.38 8.35
N LEU A 62 29.57 -33.37 8.66
CA LEU A 62 30.95 -33.18 9.08
C LEU A 62 31.88 -33.10 7.87
N ILE A 63 31.77 -34.04 6.93
CA ILE A 63 32.74 -34.20 5.83
C ILE A 63 32.52 -33.24 4.66
N CYS A 64 31.34 -32.62 4.53
CA CYS A 64 30.98 -31.84 3.34
C CYS A 64 31.92 -30.66 3.02
N GLN A 65 32.69 -30.16 3.98
CA GLN A 65 33.65 -29.07 3.76
C GLN A 65 34.97 -29.60 3.19
N ASP A 66 35.41 -30.77 3.65
CA ASP A 66 36.69 -31.37 3.26
C ASP A 66 36.56 -32.22 1.98
N SER A 67 35.36 -32.73 1.71
CA SER A 67 35.08 -33.68 0.63
C SER A 67 33.72 -33.39 -0.02
N PRO A 68 33.58 -32.27 -0.75
CA PRO A 68 32.30 -31.80 -1.25
C PRO A 68 31.70 -32.72 -2.33
N HIS A 69 32.53 -33.49 -3.06
CA HIS A 69 32.08 -34.49 -4.05
C HIS A 69 31.23 -35.61 -3.46
N ILE A 70 31.41 -35.95 -2.17
CA ILE A 70 30.55 -36.91 -1.45
C ILE A 70 29.10 -36.41 -1.41
N THR A 71 28.90 -35.10 -1.36
CA THR A 71 27.54 -34.54 -1.39
C THR A 71 26.91 -34.71 -2.76
N ALA A 72 27.67 -34.53 -3.83
CA ALA A 72 27.19 -34.72 -5.20
C ALA A 72 26.81 -36.17 -5.50
N SER A 73 27.57 -37.15 -4.98
CA SER A 73 27.21 -38.57 -5.10
C SER A 73 25.99 -38.93 -4.24
N ALA A 74 25.92 -38.44 -3.00
CA ALA A 74 24.79 -38.68 -2.09
C ALA A 74 23.46 -38.11 -2.61
N LEU A 75 23.46 -37.06 -3.43
CA LEU A 75 22.26 -36.54 -4.09
C LEU A 75 21.67 -37.52 -5.12
N ARG A 76 22.47 -38.44 -5.66
CA ARG A 76 22.07 -39.46 -6.64
C ARG A 76 21.87 -40.85 -6.01
N ASP A 77 22.00 -40.97 -4.70
CA ASP A 77 21.89 -42.24 -3.98
C ASP A 77 20.48 -42.85 -4.10
N PRO A 78 20.30 -44.18 -4.19
CA PRO A 78 18.98 -44.82 -4.24
C PRO A 78 18.13 -44.59 -2.98
N SER A 79 18.74 -44.37 -1.80
CA SER A 79 18.03 -44.13 -0.55
C SER A 79 17.49 -42.71 -0.45
N TYR A 80 16.19 -42.58 -0.20
CA TYR A 80 15.54 -41.30 0.07
C TYR A 80 16.19 -40.55 1.25
N GLY A 81 16.54 -41.27 2.32
CA GLY A 81 17.11 -40.69 3.53
C GLY A 81 18.48 -40.06 3.30
N VAL A 82 19.32 -40.73 2.50
CA VAL A 82 20.64 -40.25 2.06
C VAL A 82 20.50 -38.98 1.23
N ARG A 83 19.64 -39.01 0.19
CA ARG A 83 19.37 -37.83 -0.65
C ARG A 83 18.85 -36.64 0.15
N ASN A 84 17.93 -36.88 1.09
CA ASN A 84 17.36 -35.82 1.93
C ASN A 84 18.42 -35.20 2.88
N ALA A 85 19.33 -36.02 3.41
CA ALA A 85 20.46 -35.53 4.19
C ALA A 85 21.40 -34.65 3.35
N ALA A 86 21.71 -35.08 2.12
CA ALA A 86 22.52 -34.31 1.19
C ALA A 86 21.88 -32.95 0.84
N ILE A 87 20.56 -32.91 0.53
CA ILE A 87 19.83 -31.65 0.28
C ILE A 87 19.92 -30.67 1.47
N LYS A 88 19.84 -31.17 2.71
CA LYS A 88 19.99 -30.34 3.92
C LYS A 88 21.40 -29.75 4.04
N VAL A 89 22.42 -30.50 3.65
CA VAL A 89 23.81 -30.03 3.64
C VAL A 89 24.04 -29.01 2.54
N VAL A 90 23.55 -29.25 1.32
CA VAL A 90 23.60 -28.29 0.18
C VAL A 90 23.17 -26.90 0.64
N ARG A 91 21.99 -26.82 1.28
CA ARG A 91 21.42 -25.55 1.76
C ARG A 91 22.26 -24.86 2.85
N ARG A 92 22.90 -25.61 3.74
CA ARG A 92 23.54 -25.07 4.96
C ARG A 92 25.04 -24.83 4.80
N LYS A 93 25.70 -25.57 3.91
CA LYS A 93 27.16 -25.69 3.85
C LYS A 93 27.74 -25.34 2.49
N LEU A 94 27.15 -25.84 1.39
CA LEU A 94 27.68 -25.61 0.04
C LEU A 94 27.27 -24.24 -0.52
N PHE A 95 25.99 -23.87 -0.45
CA PHE A 95 25.49 -22.59 -0.98
C PHE A 95 25.53 -21.48 0.07
N ARG A 96 26.74 -21.18 0.56
CA ARG A 96 27.02 -20.02 1.42
C ARG A 96 27.33 -18.79 0.57
N ALA A 97 26.85 -17.62 0.96
CA ALA A 97 26.84 -16.43 0.11
C ALA A 97 28.22 -16.03 -0.48
N SER A 98 29.31 -16.23 0.26
CA SER A 98 30.67 -15.87 -0.20
C SER A 98 31.35 -16.91 -1.09
N GLN A 99 30.87 -18.15 -1.13
CA GLN A 99 31.52 -19.29 -1.82
C GLN A 99 30.53 -20.13 -2.61
N TRP A 100 29.35 -19.58 -2.93
CA TRP A 100 28.25 -20.34 -3.53
C TRP A 100 28.63 -20.94 -4.89
N LYS A 101 29.52 -20.28 -5.64
CA LYS A 101 29.99 -20.74 -6.94
C LYS A 101 31.00 -21.88 -6.79
N GLU A 102 32.21 -21.58 -6.33
CA GLU A 102 33.29 -22.57 -6.21
C GLU A 102 32.94 -23.70 -5.22
N GLY A 103 32.35 -23.36 -4.07
CA GLY A 103 32.01 -24.31 -3.01
C GLY A 103 30.66 -25.01 -3.18
N GLY A 104 29.86 -24.64 -4.19
CA GLY A 104 28.51 -25.16 -4.38
C GLY A 104 28.17 -25.48 -5.83
N TRP A 105 28.06 -24.46 -6.66
CA TRP A 105 27.70 -24.58 -8.08
C TRP A 105 28.67 -25.51 -8.84
N ASP A 106 29.97 -25.24 -8.75
CA ASP A 106 31.01 -25.95 -9.50
C ASP A 106 31.20 -27.37 -8.94
N VAL A 107 31.12 -27.55 -7.62
CA VAL A 107 31.11 -28.85 -6.93
C VAL A 107 30.02 -29.78 -7.48
N LEU A 108 28.83 -29.23 -7.76
CA LEU A 108 27.73 -30.01 -8.30
C LEU A 108 27.84 -30.24 -9.82
N GLY A 109 28.93 -29.79 -10.45
CA GLY A 109 29.19 -29.92 -11.88
C GLY A 109 28.57 -28.81 -12.73
N GLY A 110 28.33 -27.64 -12.13
CA GLY A 110 27.74 -26.48 -12.79
C GLY A 110 26.28 -26.71 -13.22
N ALA A 111 25.83 -25.94 -14.21
CA ALA A 111 24.45 -26.01 -14.71
C ALA A 111 24.07 -27.43 -15.17
N LYS A 112 24.95 -28.09 -15.93
CA LYS A 112 24.75 -29.45 -16.43
C LYS A 112 24.68 -30.47 -15.30
N GLY A 113 25.64 -30.46 -14.38
CA GLY A 113 25.66 -31.41 -13.28
C GLY A 113 24.45 -31.27 -12.34
N ILE A 114 24.00 -30.04 -12.08
CA ILE A 114 22.77 -29.77 -11.32
C ILE A 114 21.55 -30.31 -12.07
N LYS A 115 21.44 -30.07 -13.37
CA LYS A 115 20.35 -30.60 -14.19
C LYS A 115 20.32 -32.14 -14.16
N ASP A 116 21.47 -32.79 -14.33
CA ASP A 116 21.57 -34.25 -14.32
C ASP A 116 21.12 -34.85 -12.98
N ILE A 117 21.44 -34.18 -11.86
CA ILE A 117 20.92 -34.56 -10.53
C ILE A 117 19.40 -34.37 -10.49
N LEU A 118 18.93 -33.20 -10.92
CA LEU A 118 17.52 -32.86 -10.90
C LEU A 118 16.69 -33.74 -11.80
N ASP A 119 17.22 -34.33 -12.87
CA ASP A 119 16.51 -35.26 -13.77
C ASP A 119 16.32 -36.65 -13.18
N GLN A 120 17.10 -37.03 -12.16
CA GLN A 120 17.04 -38.34 -11.50
C GLN A 120 16.19 -38.34 -10.21
N LEU A 121 15.92 -37.16 -9.63
CA LEU A 121 15.23 -37.04 -8.33
C LEU A 121 13.70 -37.14 -8.39
N PRO A 122 12.99 -37.74 -7.43
CA PRO A 122 11.53 -37.58 -7.32
C PRO A 122 11.11 -36.10 -7.24
N MET A 123 9.96 -35.72 -7.81
CA MET A 123 9.50 -34.32 -7.91
C MET A 123 9.46 -33.57 -6.57
N VAL A 124 9.11 -34.26 -5.48
CA VAL A 124 9.13 -33.67 -4.13
C VAL A 124 10.55 -33.22 -3.73
N GLN A 125 11.57 -34.02 -4.09
CA GLN A 125 12.98 -33.71 -3.80
C GLN A 125 13.56 -32.68 -4.77
N VAL A 126 13.08 -32.63 -6.02
CA VAL A 126 13.42 -31.56 -6.99
C VAL A 126 13.10 -30.19 -6.38
N ARG A 127 11.87 -30.00 -5.86
CA ARG A 127 11.47 -28.73 -5.23
C ARG A 127 12.35 -28.37 -4.03
N LEU A 128 12.72 -29.36 -3.21
CA LEU A 128 13.59 -29.14 -2.05
C LEU A 128 15.00 -28.75 -2.45
N LEU A 129 15.57 -29.40 -3.47
CA LEU A 129 16.92 -29.10 -3.96
C LEU A 129 16.98 -27.77 -4.69
N VAL A 130 16.01 -27.47 -5.56
CA VAL A 130 15.88 -26.16 -6.22
C VAL A 130 15.81 -25.05 -5.17
N LYS A 131 15.00 -25.21 -4.12
CA LYS A 131 14.95 -24.26 -3.00
C LYS A 131 16.26 -24.19 -2.20
N ALA A 132 17.02 -25.29 -2.11
CA ALA A 132 18.30 -25.32 -1.42
C ALA A 132 19.42 -24.57 -2.16
N ILE A 133 19.44 -24.70 -3.50
CA ILE A 133 20.42 -24.08 -4.40
C ILE A 133 20.07 -22.60 -4.62
N PHE A 134 18.85 -22.33 -5.08
CA PHE A 134 18.47 -21.02 -5.58
C PHE A 134 17.72 -20.15 -4.57
N GLY A 135 17.27 -20.71 -3.45
CA GLY A 135 16.50 -19.98 -2.44
C GLY A 135 17.29 -18.91 -1.67
N ARG A 136 18.54 -18.65 -2.03
CA ARG A 136 19.43 -17.63 -1.45
C ARG A 136 20.14 -16.76 -2.49
N CYS A 137 19.71 -16.82 -3.76
CA CYS A 137 20.31 -16.04 -4.84
C CYS A 137 20.25 -14.52 -4.59
N ASP A 138 19.35 -14.06 -3.72
CA ASP A 138 19.21 -12.67 -3.28
C ASP A 138 20.36 -12.16 -2.39
N VAL A 139 21.12 -13.05 -1.75
CA VAL A 139 22.20 -12.70 -0.81
C VAL A 139 23.58 -12.76 -1.50
N PHE A 140 23.64 -13.23 -2.75
CA PHE A 140 24.91 -13.37 -3.47
C PHE A 140 25.39 -12.01 -3.98
N SER A 141 26.67 -11.72 -3.77
CA SER A 141 27.27 -10.40 -4.03
C SER A 141 27.47 -10.10 -5.51
N ASP A 142 27.64 -11.12 -6.36
CA ASP A 142 27.91 -10.97 -7.79
C ASP A 142 26.67 -11.36 -8.61
N ARG A 143 25.83 -10.35 -8.89
CA ARG A 143 24.56 -10.57 -9.60
C ARG A 143 24.77 -11.03 -11.04
N ASP A 144 25.71 -10.43 -11.76
CA ASP A 144 25.89 -10.72 -13.18
C ASP A 144 26.34 -12.17 -13.37
N LEU A 145 27.18 -12.66 -12.45
CA LEU A 145 27.58 -14.05 -12.42
C LEU A 145 26.42 -15.00 -12.06
N VAL A 146 25.58 -14.65 -11.09
CA VAL A 146 24.37 -15.43 -10.76
C VAL A 146 23.45 -15.52 -11.97
N SER A 147 23.23 -14.39 -12.64
CA SER A 147 22.42 -14.30 -13.85
C SER A 147 22.95 -15.24 -14.94
N ALA A 148 24.25 -15.18 -15.25
CA ALA A 148 24.85 -16.04 -16.26
C ALA A 148 24.67 -17.54 -15.92
N CYS A 149 24.92 -17.93 -14.66
CA CYS A 149 24.75 -19.32 -14.22
C CYS A 149 23.29 -19.79 -14.28
N VAL A 150 22.34 -18.95 -13.86
CA VAL A 150 20.90 -19.27 -13.92
C VAL A 150 20.43 -19.38 -15.37
N GLU A 151 20.89 -18.49 -16.25
CA GLU A 151 20.54 -18.50 -17.66
C GLU A 151 21.05 -19.74 -18.38
N GLU A 152 22.29 -20.16 -18.10
CA GLU A 152 22.87 -21.40 -18.60
C GLU A 152 22.02 -22.61 -18.16
N PHE A 153 21.66 -22.66 -16.88
CA PHE A 153 20.81 -23.72 -16.34
C PHE A 153 19.41 -23.76 -16.98
N LEU A 154 18.75 -22.61 -17.11
CA LEU A 154 17.44 -22.55 -17.75
C LEU A 154 17.50 -22.91 -19.23
N ALA A 155 18.54 -22.50 -19.96
CA ALA A 155 18.71 -22.89 -21.36
C ALA A 155 18.82 -24.43 -21.52
N LEU A 156 19.50 -25.11 -20.60
CA LEU A 156 19.55 -26.58 -20.60
C LEU A 156 18.18 -27.21 -20.30
N VAL A 157 17.40 -26.63 -19.39
CA VAL A 157 16.04 -27.11 -19.08
C VAL A 157 15.10 -26.90 -20.26
N ASP A 158 15.15 -25.73 -20.91
CA ASP A 158 14.30 -25.36 -22.04
C ASP A 158 14.60 -26.22 -23.29
N ASN A 159 15.87 -26.57 -23.51
CA ASN A 159 16.31 -27.40 -24.65
C ASN A 159 16.14 -28.91 -24.44
N THR A 160 15.56 -29.35 -23.32
CA THR A 160 15.34 -30.78 -23.08
C THR A 160 14.13 -31.27 -23.86
N ASP A 161 14.30 -32.33 -24.65
CA ASP A 161 13.19 -32.97 -25.37
C ASP A 161 12.10 -33.44 -24.40
N GLY A 162 10.95 -32.74 -24.42
CA GLY A 162 9.81 -33.04 -23.55
C GLY A 162 9.19 -34.42 -23.79
N TRP A 163 9.58 -35.09 -24.87
CA TRP A 163 9.18 -36.47 -25.19
C TRP A 163 10.11 -37.52 -24.58
N ALA A 164 11.39 -37.16 -24.35
CA ALA A 164 12.41 -38.05 -23.83
C ALA A 164 12.66 -37.87 -22.32
N SER A 165 12.30 -36.70 -21.77
CA SER A 165 12.49 -36.37 -20.37
C SER A 165 11.27 -35.71 -19.76
N ARG A 166 11.14 -35.82 -18.44
CA ARG A 166 10.15 -35.10 -17.66
C ARG A 166 10.45 -33.61 -17.64
N SER A 167 9.40 -32.77 -17.63
CA SER A 167 9.58 -31.32 -17.61
C SER A 167 9.96 -30.80 -16.22
N LEU A 168 11.15 -30.21 -16.10
CA LEU A 168 11.57 -29.44 -14.92
C LEU A 168 11.02 -28.00 -14.93
N GLY A 169 10.60 -27.49 -16.09
CA GLY A 169 10.22 -26.09 -16.31
C GLY A 169 9.29 -25.49 -15.25
N PRO A 170 8.15 -26.12 -14.92
CA PRO A 170 7.23 -25.60 -13.91
C PRO A 170 7.85 -25.42 -12.52
N HIS A 171 8.91 -26.17 -12.18
CA HIS A 171 9.56 -26.12 -10.87
C HIS A 171 10.72 -25.12 -10.79
N VAL A 172 11.19 -24.63 -11.93
CA VAL A 172 12.33 -23.70 -12.03
C VAL A 172 11.96 -22.39 -12.70
N SER A 173 10.72 -22.21 -13.16
CA SER A 173 10.23 -21.01 -13.84
C SER A 173 10.45 -19.71 -13.05
N PHE A 174 10.35 -19.75 -11.72
CA PHE A 174 10.63 -18.57 -10.87
C PHE A 174 12.08 -18.09 -10.99
N LEU A 175 13.02 -18.95 -11.43
CA LEU A 175 14.42 -18.59 -11.63
C LEU A 175 14.60 -17.58 -12.75
N SER A 176 13.66 -17.49 -13.68
CA SER A 176 13.67 -16.47 -14.72
C SER A 176 13.77 -15.04 -14.16
N ALA A 177 13.39 -14.83 -12.89
CA ALA A 177 13.51 -13.54 -12.23
C ALA A 177 14.95 -13.14 -11.84
N TYR A 178 15.91 -14.08 -11.90
CA TYR A 178 17.33 -13.84 -11.61
C TYR A 178 18.17 -13.70 -12.88
N CYS A 179 17.56 -13.85 -14.06
CA CYS A 179 18.23 -13.69 -15.34
C CYS A 179 18.62 -12.23 -15.61
N GLY A 180 19.33 -12.00 -16.70
CA GLY A 180 19.77 -10.68 -17.12
C GLY A 180 18.59 -9.84 -17.58
N ALA A 181 18.78 -8.52 -17.59
CA ALA A 181 17.73 -7.60 -18.01
C ALA A 181 17.19 -7.92 -19.42
N GLU A 182 18.08 -8.28 -20.36
CA GLU A 182 17.71 -8.63 -21.74
C GLU A 182 16.82 -9.87 -21.82
N ARG A 183 17.16 -10.94 -21.08
CA ARG A 183 16.34 -12.15 -21.07
C ARG A 183 15.00 -11.92 -20.38
N VAL A 184 14.99 -11.19 -19.25
CA VAL A 184 13.74 -10.81 -18.56
C VAL A 184 12.84 -9.98 -19.47
N GLU A 185 13.42 -9.04 -20.21
CA GLU A 185 12.70 -8.26 -21.21
C GLU A 185 12.07 -9.15 -22.29
N HIS A 186 12.86 -10.07 -22.87
CA HIS A 186 12.36 -11.00 -23.88
C HIS A 186 11.23 -11.88 -23.35
N LEU A 187 11.34 -12.37 -22.11
CA LEU A 187 10.29 -13.17 -21.46
C LEU A 187 9.01 -12.37 -21.22
N LEU A 188 9.13 -11.11 -20.78
CA LEU A 188 7.99 -10.21 -20.62
C LEU A 188 7.27 -9.94 -21.96
N ARG A 189 8.00 -9.89 -23.08
CA ARG A 189 7.40 -9.74 -24.41
C ARG A 189 6.69 -11.01 -24.89
N SER A 190 7.30 -12.17 -24.67
CA SER A 190 6.89 -13.43 -25.31
C SER A 190 5.96 -14.32 -24.48
N GLN A 191 6.06 -14.29 -23.14
CA GLN A 191 5.46 -15.31 -22.26
C GLN A 191 4.76 -14.74 -21.01
N TRP A 192 4.31 -13.48 -21.08
CA TRP A 192 3.82 -12.75 -19.90
C TRP A 192 2.63 -13.41 -19.15
N ARG A 193 1.80 -14.21 -19.84
CA ARG A 193 0.56 -14.79 -19.28
C ARG A 193 0.80 -15.88 -18.25
N THR A 194 2.02 -16.40 -18.13
CA THR A 194 2.24 -17.71 -17.49
C THR A 194 2.70 -17.63 -16.04
N TYR A 195 3.13 -16.46 -15.51
CA TYR A 195 3.80 -16.44 -14.20
C TYR A 195 3.45 -15.23 -13.32
N SER A 196 2.44 -15.40 -12.46
CA SER A 196 2.13 -14.47 -11.37
C SER A 196 3.27 -14.35 -10.35
N GLU A 197 3.89 -15.48 -9.99
CA GLU A 197 4.99 -15.56 -9.03
C GLU A 197 6.28 -14.91 -9.55
N PHE A 198 6.46 -14.88 -10.87
CA PHE A 198 7.60 -14.23 -11.51
C PHE A 198 7.63 -12.72 -11.26
N LEU A 199 6.46 -12.05 -11.32
CA LEU A 199 6.36 -10.60 -11.13
C LEU A 199 6.81 -10.16 -9.72
N ASP A 200 6.51 -10.96 -8.70
CA ASP A 200 6.89 -10.66 -7.32
C ASP A 200 8.42 -10.68 -7.14
N HIS A 201 9.10 -11.60 -7.83
CA HIS A 201 10.55 -11.77 -7.73
C HIS A 201 11.31 -10.76 -8.61
N ILE A 202 10.88 -10.52 -9.86
CA ILE A 202 11.57 -9.57 -10.75
C ILE A 202 11.60 -8.16 -10.16
N SER A 203 10.57 -7.79 -9.39
CA SER A 203 10.47 -6.45 -8.80
C SER A 203 11.63 -6.09 -7.87
N ARG A 204 12.34 -7.10 -7.36
CA ARG A 204 13.51 -6.93 -6.49
C ARG A 204 14.82 -6.75 -7.26
N PHE A 205 14.90 -7.33 -8.45
CA PHE A 205 16.14 -7.38 -9.24
C PHE A 205 16.11 -6.42 -10.44
N HIS A 206 14.96 -6.22 -11.05
CA HIS A 206 14.85 -5.49 -12.32
C HIS A 206 14.15 -4.15 -12.19
N THR A 207 14.20 -3.50 -11.02
CA THR A 207 13.54 -2.20 -10.81
C THR A 207 13.84 -1.16 -11.91
N PRO A 208 15.10 -0.96 -12.37
CA PRO A 208 15.38 -0.02 -13.45
C PRO A 208 14.62 -0.36 -14.75
N LEU A 209 14.69 -1.62 -15.19
CA LEU A 209 13.96 -2.11 -16.37
C LEU A 209 12.45 -1.94 -16.21
N LEU A 210 11.90 -2.32 -15.05
CA LEU A 210 10.46 -2.24 -14.79
C LEU A 210 9.97 -0.80 -14.71
N ARG A 211 10.80 0.14 -14.22
CA ARG A 211 10.48 1.58 -14.26
C ARG A 211 10.42 2.07 -15.71
N GLN A 212 11.39 1.72 -16.55
CA GLN A 212 11.39 2.08 -17.98
C GLN A 212 10.16 1.53 -18.73
N ILE A 213 9.75 0.29 -18.44
CA ILE A 213 8.52 -0.29 -18.96
C ILE A 213 7.30 0.48 -18.41
N GLY A 214 7.29 0.76 -17.11
CA GLY A 214 6.22 1.48 -16.43
C GLY A 214 5.93 2.86 -17.03
N VAL A 215 6.97 3.65 -17.30
CA VAL A 215 6.85 4.96 -17.96
C VAL A 215 6.76 4.88 -19.49
N GLY A 216 6.84 3.68 -20.09
CA GLY A 216 6.63 3.50 -21.52
C GLY A 216 7.82 3.88 -22.40
N VAL A 217 9.01 4.07 -21.81
CA VAL A 217 10.28 4.23 -22.54
C VAL A 217 10.59 2.95 -23.31
N LEU A 218 10.43 1.82 -22.63
CA LEU A 218 10.56 0.51 -23.26
C LEU A 218 9.18 0.00 -23.68
N GLN A 219 8.97 -0.10 -24.99
CA GLN A 219 7.70 -0.50 -25.56
C GLN A 219 7.37 -1.95 -25.20
N MET A 220 6.20 -2.13 -24.57
CA MET A 220 5.68 -3.42 -24.11
C MET A 220 4.17 -3.49 -24.36
N PRO A 221 3.59 -4.69 -24.53
CA PRO A 221 2.14 -4.83 -24.58
C PRO A 221 1.48 -4.19 -23.34
N HIS A 222 0.40 -3.43 -23.54
CA HIS A 222 -0.28 -2.67 -22.48
C HIS A 222 -0.58 -3.51 -21.25
N ILE A 223 -1.02 -4.75 -21.46
CA ILE A 223 -1.36 -5.69 -20.39
C ILE A 223 -0.17 -6.07 -19.49
N VAL A 224 1.05 -6.13 -20.06
CA VAL A 224 2.29 -6.40 -19.32
C VAL A 224 2.64 -5.20 -18.45
N ARG A 225 2.60 -4.01 -19.07
CA ARG A 225 2.87 -2.74 -18.40
C ARG A 225 1.90 -2.52 -17.24
N HIS A 226 0.60 -2.72 -17.47
CA HIS A 226 -0.43 -2.62 -16.44
C HIS A 226 -0.22 -3.65 -15.33
N GLY A 227 0.11 -4.90 -15.67
CA GLY A 227 0.45 -5.95 -14.70
C GLY A 227 1.64 -5.60 -13.81
N ILE A 228 2.71 -5.03 -14.39
CA ILE A 228 3.88 -4.54 -13.66
C ILE A 228 3.49 -3.40 -12.74
N LEU A 229 2.80 -2.38 -13.25
CA LEU A 229 2.42 -1.21 -12.46
C LEU A 229 1.52 -1.61 -11.28
N ASN A 230 0.61 -2.56 -11.46
CA ASN A 230 -0.29 -2.97 -10.39
C ASN A 230 0.38 -3.85 -9.32
N ARG A 231 1.23 -4.81 -9.72
CA ARG A 231 1.83 -5.76 -8.77
C ARG A 231 3.13 -5.24 -8.15
N CYS A 232 3.94 -4.52 -8.92
CA CYS A 232 5.26 -4.10 -8.49
C CYS A 232 5.28 -2.71 -7.84
N ARG A 233 4.13 -2.04 -7.68
CA ARG A 233 4.02 -0.65 -7.18
C ARG A 233 4.92 -0.34 -5.97
N ASN A 234 4.79 -1.15 -4.92
CA ASN A 234 5.55 -0.96 -3.69
C ASN A 234 7.07 -1.10 -3.91
N SER A 235 7.49 -2.08 -4.71
CA SER A 235 8.90 -2.29 -5.03
C SER A 235 9.46 -1.15 -5.89
N LEU A 236 8.68 -0.66 -6.86
CA LEU A 236 9.07 0.44 -7.74
C LEU A 236 9.26 1.75 -6.99
N LEU A 237 8.36 2.06 -6.05
CA LEU A 237 8.42 3.29 -5.23
C LEU A 237 9.45 3.22 -4.10
N LYS A 238 9.71 2.04 -3.51
CA LYS A 238 10.64 1.89 -2.37
C LYS A 238 12.08 1.59 -2.77
N SER A 239 12.32 1.23 -4.03
CA SER A 239 13.65 0.88 -4.50
C SER A 239 14.58 2.09 -4.52
N LYS A 240 15.80 1.89 -4.01
CA LYS A 240 16.89 2.86 -4.02
C LYS A 240 17.73 2.84 -5.31
N ALA A 241 17.41 1.95 -6.26
CA ALA A 241 18.08 1.93 -7.55
C ALA A 241 17.94 3.31 -8.21
N THR A 242 19.01 3.79 -8.84
CA THR A 242 19.01 5.08 -9.55
C THR A 242 17.92 5.11 -10.60
N TYR A 243 17.41 6.32 -10.87
CA TYR A 243 16.38 6.54 -11.87
C TYR A 243 16.57 7.91 -12.49
N ASP A 244 16.65 7.92 -13.82
CA ASP A 244 16.75 9.15 -14.61
C ASP A 244 15.37 9.42 -15.23
N PRO A 245 14.68 10.50 -14.80
CA PRO A 245 13.34 10.79 -15.27
C PRO A 245 13.34 11.28 -16.72
N VAL A 246 12.28 10.91 -17.46
CA VAL A 246 12.17 11.19 -18.91
C VAL A 246 11.27 12.39 -19.18
N TYR A 247 10.13 12.44 -18.51
CA TYR A 247 9.10 13.47 -18.62
C TYR A 247 9.19 14.50 -17.49
N TYR A 248 9.50 14.09 -16.27
CA TYR A 248 9.66 14.99 -15.13
C TYR A 248 11.08 15.59 -15.10
N ARG A 249 11.22 16.83 -15.61
CA ARG A 249 12.52 17.52 -15.73
C ARG A 249 12.72 18.66 -14.73
N GLU A 250 11.66 19.05 -14.02
CA GLU A 250 11.67 20.15 -13.05
C GLU A 250 11.97 19.63 -11.65
N ASN A 251 13.24 19.30 -11.38
CA ASN A 251 13.68 18.93 -10.04
C ASN A 251 13.92 20.19 -9.20
N GLU A 252 12.84 20.80 -8.72
CA GLU A 252 12.94 21.86 -7.69
C GLU A 252 13.38 21.28 -6.33
N PHE A 253 13.14 19.99 -6.10
CA PHE A 253 13.42 19.31 -4.83
C PHE A 253 14.22 18.02 -5.03
N GLU A 254 15.13 17.74 -4.09
CA GLU A 254 15.86 16.48 -4.04
C GLU A 254 14.92 15.35 -3.58
N MET A 255 14.44 14.54 -4.52
CA MET A 255 13.56 13.40 -4.25
C MET A 255 14.31 12.07 -4.35
N SER A 256 13.80 11.05 -3.67
CA SER A 256 14.33 9.69 -3.83
C SER A 256 14.07 9.15 -5.25
N PRO A 257 14.89 8.21 -5.76
CA PRO A 257 14.70 7.65 -7.10
C PRO A 257 13.30 7.04 -7.34
N GLY A 258 12.69 6.50 -6.28
CA GLY A 258 11.33 5.96 -6.36
C GLY A 258 10.25 7.03 -6.50
N LEU A 259 10.43 8.19 -5.85
CA LEU A 259 9.52 9.33 -6.00
C LEU A 259 9.72 10.06 -7.33
N LEU A 260 10.96 10.18 -7.81
CA LEU A 260 11.24 10.67 -9.16
C LEU A 260 10.52 9.82 -10.21
N PHE A 261 10.60 8.48 -10.09
CA PHE A 261 9.81 7.58 -10.91
C PHE A 261 8.30 7.79 -10.75
N GLY A 262 7.81 7.99 -9.51
CA GLY A 262 6.40 8.28 -9.26
C GLY A 262 5.92 9.53 -9.98
N MET A 263 6.67 10.63 -9.92
CA MET A 263 6.35 11.88 -10.62
C MET A 263 6.38 11.69 -12.14
N ASP A 264 7.41 11.02 -12.65
CA ASP A 264 7.56 10.73 -14.07
C ASP A 264 6.40 9.86 -14.61
N LEU A 265 5.94 8.91 -13.78
CA LEU A 265 4.77 8.09 -14.06
C LEU A 265 3.48 8.91 -14.10
N LEU A 266 3.28 9.87 -13.18
CA LEU A 266 2.11 10.76 -13.22
C LEU A 266 2.08 11.59 -14.49
N MET A 267 3.22 12.16 -14.90
CA MET A 267 3.35 12.94 -16.15
C MET A 267 3.05 12.08 -17.39
N MET A 268 3.50 10.83 -17.39
CA MET A 268 3.18 9.89 -18.46
C MET A 268 1.68 9.55 -18.46
N MET A 269 1.11 9.22 -17.29
CA MET A 269 -0.30 8.85 -17.17
C MET A 269 -1.22 9.99 -17.61
N GLU A 270 -0.80 11.25 -17.43
CA GLU A 270 -1.53 12.41 -17.94
C GLU A 270 -1.59 12.42 -19.47
N LYS A 271 -0.47 12.14 -20.14
CA LYS A 271 -0.40 12.06 -21.62
C LYS A 271 -1.19 10.87 -22.18
N GLU A 272 -1.28 9.79 -21.43
CA GLU A 272 -1.95 8.55 -21.82
C GLU A 272 -3.21 8.26 -21.00
N ALA A 273 -3.91 9.30 -20.53
CA ALA A 273 -5.00 9.19 -19.55
C ALA A 273 -6.11 8.20 -19.95
N VAL A 274 -6.38 8.06 -21.25
CA VAL A 274 -7.39 7.13 -21.81
C VAL A 274 -7.05 5.65 -21.53
N GLN A 275 -5.78 5.33 -21.29
CA GLN A 275 -5.31 3.96 -21.09
C GLN A 275 -5.43 3.46 -19.65
N TYR A 276 -5.78 4.34 -18.70
CA TYR A 276 -5.83 4.03 -17.28
C TYR A 276 -7.22 4.30 -16.73
N ASN A 277 -7.74 3.36 -15.94
CA ASN A 277 -8.98 3.62 -15.22
C ASN A 277 -8.71 4.58 -14.05
N HIS A 278 -9.76 5.30 -13.64
CA HIS A 278 -9.65 6.29 -12.57
C HIS A 278 -9.21 5.70 -11.22
N HIS A 279 -9.58 4.45 -10.93
CA HIS A 279 -9.19 3.78 -9.70
C HIS A 279 -7.68 3.56 -9.62
N ASP A 280 -7.06 3.10 -10.71
CA ASP A 280 -5.62 2.86 -10.81
C ASP A 280 -4.84 4.17 -10.64
N LEU A 281 -5.32 5.26 -11.25
CA LEU A 281 -4.74 6.60 -11.08
C LEU A 281 -4.77 7.04 -9.61
N CYS A 282 -5.94 6.97 -8.96
CA CYS A 282 -6.07 7.30 -7.53
C CYS A 282 -5.11 6.48 -6.68
N SER A 283 -5.07 5.17 -6.94
CA SER A 283 -4.26 4.21 -6.20
C SER A 283 -2.76 4.52 -6.31
N TRP A 284 -2.29 4.96 -7.49
CA TRP A 284 -0.91 5.41 -7.70
C TRP A 284 -0.61 6.73 -7.00
N VAL A 285 -1.47 7.75 -7.15
CA VAL A 285 -1.29 9.05 -6.48
C VAL A 285 -1.19 8.87 -4.96
N GLU A 286 -2.10 8.10 -4.36
CA GLU A 286 -2.07 7.81 -2.93
C GLU A 286 -0.79 7.08 -2.49
N SER A 287 -0.30 6.15 -3.31
CA SER A 287 0.92 5.39 -3.01
C SER A 287 2.18 6.25 -3.08
N ILE A 288 2.24 7.18 -4.05
CA ILE A 288 3.34 8.14 -4.19
C ILE A 288 3.33 9.11 -3.00
N LEU A 289 2.16 9.62 -2.61
CA LEU A 289 2.01 10.49 -1.44
C LEU A 289 2.40 9.79 -0.15
N ASP A 290 1.89 8.59 0.10
CA ASP A 290 2.22 7.83 1.31
C ASP A 290 3.73 7.52 1.37
N GLN A 291 4.36 7.20 0.23
CA GLN A 291 5.80 7.00 0.19
C GLN A 291 6.58 8.30 0.48
N GLY A 292 6.21 9.42 -0.13
CA GLY A 292 6.87 10.71 0.11
C GLY A 292 6.80 11.13 1.58
N ILE A 293 5.63 10.96 2.20
CA ILE A 293 5.42 11.25 3.62
C ILE A 293 6.24 10.29 4.51
N ARG A 294 6.31 9.00 4.16
CA ARG A 294 7.10 8.01 4.92
C ARG A 294 8.59 8.29 4.88
N GLU A 295 9.09 8.79 3.75
CA GLU A 295 10.46 9.23 3.57
C GLU A 295 10.74 10.60 4.21
N LYS A 296 9.71 11.27 4.75
CA LYS A 296 9.80 12.60 5.36
C LYS A 296 10.32 13.66 4.40
N GLN A 297 9.87 13.61 3.15
CA GLN A 297 10.16 14.65 2.17
C GLN A 297 9.70 16.03 2.69
N PRO A 298 10.28 17.15 2.23
CA PRO A 298 9.74 18.48 2.50
C PRO A 298 8.25 18.54 2.14
N PHE A 299 7.46 19.30 2.91
CA PHE A 299 6.01 19.34 2.66
C PHE A 299 5.68 19.99 1.31
N ASP A 300 6.52 20.91 0.83
CA ASP A 300 6.38 21.48 -0.52
C ASP A 300 6.45 20.39 -1.61
N SER A 301 7.31 19.39 -1.46
CA SER A 301 7.34 18.23 -2.35
C SER A 301 6.07 17.38 -2.26
N ILE A 302 5.49 17.23 -1.06
CA ILE A 302 4.19 16.55 -0.88
C ILE A 302 3.07 17.36 -1.55
N LEU A 303 3.10 18.68 -1.43
CA LEU A 303 2.13 19.57 -2.05
C LEU A 303 2.24 19.54 -3.59
N LEU A 304 3.45 19.46 -4.14
CA LEU A 304 3.68 19.26 -5.56
C LEU A 304 3.04 17.95 -6.05
N ILE A 305 3.28 16.83 -5.36
CA ILE A 305 2.66 15.54 -5.67
C ILE A 305 1.13 15.64 -5.58
N LEU A 306 0.59 16.29 -4.53
CA LEU A 306 -0.85 16.49 -4.36
C LEU A 306 -1.46 17.26 -5.54
N ASN A 307 -0.84 18.38 -5.93
CA ASN A 307 -1.32 19.20 -7.03
C ASN A 307 -1.30 18.45 -8.37
N GLN A 308 -0.21 17.74 -8.67
CA GLN A 308 -0.08 16.96 -9.90
C GLN A 308 -1.08 15.80 -9.93
N GLY A 309 -1.23 15.10 -8.81
CA GLY A 309 -2.20 14.02 -8.66
C GLY A 309 -3.64 14.49 -8.83
N LEU A 310 -4.02 15.61 -8.22
CA LEU A 310 -5.35 16.20 -8.38
C LEU A 310 -5.61 16.62 -9.83
N ALA A 311 -4.65 17.27 -10.48
CA ALA A 311 -4.76 17.68 -11.89
C ALA A 311 -5.01 16.48 -12.82
N LEU A 312 -4.25 15.40 -12.63
CA LEU A 312 -4.43 14.14 -13.37
C LEU A 312 -5.82 13.52 -13.15
N LEU A 313 -6.28 13.49 -11.89
CA LEU A 313 -7.59 12.94 -11.54
C LEU A 313 -8.75 13.79 -12.06
N GLN A 314 -8.57 15.11 -12.16
CA GLN A 314 -9.52 16.02 -12.81
C GLN A 314 -9.61 15.76 -14.31
N ALA A 315 -8.47 15.68 -15.00
CA ALA A 315 -8.43 15.42 -16.43
C ALA A 315 -9.12 14.08 -16.79
N SER A 316 -8.90 13.05 -15.98
CA SER A 316 -9.54 11.73 -16.15
C SER A 316 -11.02 11.68 -15.71
N ALA A 317 -11.53 12.69 -14.99
CA ALA A 317 -12.91 12.69 -14.50
C ALA A 317 -13.95 12.78 -15.62
N SER A 318 -13.58 13.35 -16.76
CA SER A 318 -14.43 13.44 -17.97
C SER A 318 -14.83 12.07 -18.55
N ALA A 319 -14.08 11.02 -18.25
CA ALA A 319 -14.33 9.64 -18.71
C ALA A 319 -15.07 8.77 -17.67
N ARG A 320 -15.61 9.37 -16.59
CA ARG A 320 -16.25 8.61 -15.51
C ARG A 320 -17.60 7.99 -15.96
N PRO A 321 -17.90 6.75 -15.52
CA PRO A 321 -19.24 6.20 -15.63
C PRO A 321 -20.23 7.07 -14.84
N LYS A 322 -21.43 7.28 -15.39
CA LYS A 322 -22.56 7.87 -14.66
C LYS A 322 -22.82 7.05 -13.39
N GLY A 323 -22.83 7.71 -12.22
CA GLY A 323 -23.05 7.07 -10.91
C GLY A 323 -21.80 6.87 -10.05
N SER A 324 -20.63 7.37 -10.46
CA SER A 324 -19.44 7.42 -9.59
C SER A 324 -19.58 8.49 -8.49
N SER A 325 -18.93 8.26 -7.35
CA SER A 325 -18.94 9.18 -6.20
C SER A 325 -18.43 10.57 -6.60
N GLY A 326 -19.10 11.64 -6.14
CA GLY A 326 -18.77 13.04 -6.45
C GLY A 326 -17.30 13.41 -6.20
N TRP A 327 -16.78 14.40 -6.91
CA TRP A 327 -15.39 14.88 -6.82
C TRP A 327 -14.92 15.16 -5.38
N LEU A 328 -15.75 15.80 -4.56
CA LEU A 328 -15.50 16.17 -3.17
C LEU A 328 -15.58 14.97 -2.23
N SER A 329 -16.24 13.89 -2.64
CA SER A 329 -16.29 12.63 -1.88
C SER A 329 -15.04 11.76 -2.07
N GLN A 330 -14.15 12.13 -2.99
CA GLN A 330 -12.94 11.37 -3.26
C GLN A 330 -11.92 11.50 -2.13
N SER A 331 -11.20 10.41 -1.87
CA SER A 331 -10.19 10.31 -0.80
C SER A 331 -9.15 11.43 -0.87
N LEU A 332 -8.70 11.80 -2.08
CA LEU A 332 -7.70 12.85 -2.27
C LEU A 332 -8.26 14.26 -1.99
N SER A 333 -9.48 14.56 -2.44
CA SER A 333 -10.18 15.81 -2.12
C SER A 333 -10.37 15.97 -0.60
N GLN A 334 -10.82 14.90 0.05
CA GLN A 334 -10.97 14.85 1.51
C GLN A 334 -9.62 14.98 2.22
N CYS A 335 -8.54 14.41 1.67
CA CYS A 335 -7.18 14.56 2.18
C CYS A 335 -6.77 16.03 2.22
N VAL A 336 -6.98 16.79 1.14
CA VAL A 336 -6.66 18.23 1.09
C VAL A 336 -7.48 19.02 2.12
N ILE A 337 -8.79 18.76 2.23
CA ILE A 337 -9.66 19.41 3.22
C ILE A 337 -9.14 19.19 4.65
N GLN A 338 -8.78 17.94 4.96
CA GLN A 338 -8.25 17.58 6.27
C GLN A 338 -6.86 18.20 6.53
N LEU A 339 -5.98 18.23 5.53
CA LEU A 339 -4.65 18.85 5.65
C LEU A 339 -4.75 20.37 5.86
N TRP A 340 -5.65 21.05 5.14
CA TRP A 340 -5.95 22.47 5.36
C TRP A 340 -6.51 22.72 6.77
N SER A 341 -7.41 21.86 7.25
CA SER A 341 -7.92 21.97 8.62
C SER A 341 -6.81 21.79 9.66
N ILE A 342 -5.87 20.87 9.42
CA ILE A 342 -4.72 20.65 10.32
C ILE A 342 -3.74 21.81 10.27
N SER A 343 -3.43 22.36 9.09
CA SER A 343 -2.47 23.47 8.97
C SER A 343 -2.98 24.72 9.68
N ARG A 344 -4.27 25.03 9.55
CA ARG A 344 -4.88 26.24 10.09
C ARG A 344 -5.34 26.11 11.54
N PHE A 345 -5.94 24.97 11.91
CA PHE A 345 -6.56 24.77 13.24
C PHE A 345 -5.91 23.67 14.09
N GLY A 346 -4.85 23.02 13.59
CA GLY A 346 -4.10 21.99 14.33
C GLY A 346 -4.77 20.61 14.41
N GLN A 347 -6.00 20.46 13.89
CA GLN A 347 -6.78 19.21 13.99
C GLN A 347 -7.81 19.08 12.87
N THR A 348 -8.40 17.89 12.76
CA THR A 348 -9.51 17.53 11.86
C THR A 348 -10.81 17.37 12.68
N GLY A 349 -11.96 17.33 12.00
CA GLY A 349 -13.25 17.03 12.63
C GLY A 349 -13.47 15.54 12.91
N SER A 350 -12.90 14.68 12.07
CA SER A 350 -12.97 13.22 12.15
C SER A 350 -11.59 12.59 12.38
N LEU A 351 -11.58 11.29 12.74
CA LEU A 351 -10.33 10.55 12.91
C LEU A 351 -9.61 10.47 11.55
N PRO A 352 -8.38 11.01 11.43
CA PRO A 352 -7.65 10.96 10.17
C PRO A 352 -7.33 9.51 9.79
N LYS A 353 -7.43 9.18 8.50
CA LYS A 353 -7.13 7.86 7.92
C LYS A 353 -6.16 8.01 6.76
N GLY A 354 -5.54 6.91 6.34
CA GLY A 354 -4.67 6.85 5.15
C GLY A 354 -3.55 7.89 5.18
N VAL A 355 -3.38 8.61 4.06
CA VAL A 355 -2.36 9.63 3.83
C VAL A 355 -2.35 10.71 4.92
N VAL A 356 -3.53 11.19 5.35
CA VAL A 356 -3.64 12.23 6.40
C VAL A 356 -3.14 11.72 7.75
N ALA A 357 -3.47 10.47 8.10
CA ALA A 357 -2.97 9.86 9.33
C ALA A 357 -1.45 9.70 9.30
N THR A 358 -0.90 9.24 8.17
CA THR A 358 0.55 9.15 7.98
C THR A 358 1.19 10.54 8.07
N CYS A 359 0.60 11.57 7.45
CA CYS A 359 1.08 12.95 7.46
C CYS A 359 1.12 13.50 8.90
N LYS A 360 0.01 13.44 9.63
CA LYS A 360 -0.08 13.90 11.02
C LYS A 360 0.90 13.19 11.96
N LYS A 361 1.21 11.92 11.70
CA LYS A 361 2.20 11.14 12.46
C LYS A 361 3.64 11.56 12.16
N ARG A 362 3.93 11.99 10.92
CA ARG A 362 5.30 12.26 10.44
C ARG A 362 5.69 13.73 10.53
N TYR A 363 4.74 14.64 10.33
CA TYR A 363 4.94 16.09 10.42
C TYR A 363 4.33 16.62 11.71
N ARG A 364 5.05 17.52 12.38
CA ARG A 364 4.50 18.27 13.52
C ARG A 364 3.47 19.27 12.97
N THR A 365 2.38 19.51 13.70
CA THR A 365 1.35 20.49 13.30
C THR A 365 1.93 21.87 12.99
N LYS A 366 2.94 22.31 13.74
CA LYS A 366 3.68 23.56 13.49
C LYS A 366 4.34 23.63 12.11
N ALA A 367 4.75 22.50 11.54
CA ALA A 367 5.35 22.47 10.21
C ALA A 367 4.30 22.69 9.12
N LEU A 368 3.09 22.11 9.27
CA LEU A 368 2.00 22.32 8.30
C LEU A 368 1.48 23.76 8.30
N ALA A 369 1.51 24.45 9.45
CA ALA A 369 1.07 25.84 9.56
C ALA A 369 1.84 26.79 8.62
N ALA A 370 3.13 26.49 8.36
CA ALA A 370 3.93 27.27 7.42
C ALA A 370 3.42 27.20 5.96
N HIS A 371 2.66 26.16 5.62
CA HIS A 371 2.11 25.94 4.28
C HIS A 371 0.59 26.19 4.22
N GLN A 372 0.04 26.95 5.18
CA GLN A 372 -1.40 27.24 5.26
C GLN A 372 -1.91 27.88 3.96
N GLU A 373 -1.23 28.91 3.45
CA GLU A 373 -1.65 29.63 2.24
C GLU A 373 -1.61 28.73 1.01
N SER A 374 -0.53 27.99 0.80
CA SER A 374 -0.40 27.08 -0.34
C SER A 374 -1.42 25.93 -0.31
N LEU A 375 -1.77 25.43 0.89
CA LEU A 375 -2.84 24.44 1.07
C LEU A 375 -4.23 25.03 0.80
N GLU A 376 -4.47 26.28 1.20
CA GLU A 376 -5.73 26.97 0.91
C GLU A 376 -5.88 27.24 -0.59
N GLN A 377 -4.81 27.67 -1.27
CA GLN A 377 -4.80 27.80 -2.72
C GLN A 377 -5.04 26.46 -3.42
N CYS A 378 -4.42 25.38 -2.95
CA CYS A 378 -4.68 24.02 -3.46
C CYS A 378 -6.14 23.62 -3.25
N LEU A 379 -6.69 23.82 -2.05
CA LEU A 379 -8.09 23.57 -1.72
C LEU A 379 -9.03 24.32 -2.67
N ILE A 380 -8.80 25.62 -2.88
CA ILE A 380 -9.66 26.44 -3.74
C ILE A 380 -9.54 25.97 -5.20
N HIS A 381 -8.34 25.99 -5.77
CA HIS A 381 -8.15 25.81 -7.21
C HIS A 381 -8.28 24.36 -7.66
N ARG A 382 -7.90 23.40 -6.81
CA ARG A 382 -7.90 21.97 -7.16
C ARG A 382 -9.08 21.22 -6.57
N VAL A 383 -9.73 21.68 -5.50
CA VAL A 383 -10.83 20.93 -4.89
C VAL A 383 -12.16 21.64 -5.10
N LEU A 384 -12.30 22.88 -4.64
CA LEU A 384 -13.59 23.57 -4.57
C LEU A 384 -14.08 24.11 -5.91
N GLN A 385 -13.19 24.57 -6.79
CA GLN A 385 -13.55 25.10 -8.12
C GLN A 385 -13.99 24.04 -9.15
N ASN A 386 -14.02 22.76 -8.76
CA ASN A 386 -14.47 21.70 -9.66
C ASN A 386 -15.97 21.48 -9.51
N ASN A 387 -16.63 21.19 -10.63
CA ASN A 387 -18.03 20.80 -10.64
C ASN A 387 -18.20 19.47 -9.88
N ASP A 388 -19.13 19.47 -8.93
CA ASP A 388 -19.53 18.27 -8.21
C ASP A 388 -21.04 18.10 -8.32
N GLU A 389 -21.47 16.96 -8.86
CA GLU A 389 -22.88 16.61 -9.06
C GLU A 389 -23.67 16.62 -7.75
N SER A 390 -23.02 16.34 -6.60
CA SER A 390 -23.67 16.38 -5.28
C SER A 390 -24.09 17.78 -4.83
N PHE A 391 -23.65 18.83 -5.53
CA PHE A 391 -23.97 20.23 -5.24
C PHE A 391 -24.96 20.85 -6.23
N LYS A 392 -25.65 20.04 -7.05
CA LYS A 392 -26.72 20.50 -7.94
C LYS A 392 -28.02 20.78 -7.16
N VAL A 393 -28.09 21.98 -6.59
CA VAL A 393 -29.19 22.42 -5.70
C VAL A 393 -30.57 22.33 -6.36
N GLN A 394 -30.65 22.58 -7.66
CA GLN A 394 -31.91 22.52 -8.42
C GLN A 394 -32.47 21.09 -8.56
N GLU A 395 -31.63 20.05 -8.40
CA GLU A 395 -32.04 18.65 -8.56
C GLU A 395 -32.43 18.01 -7.23
N ASN A 396 -31.62 18.17 -6.17
CA ASN A 396 -31.90 17.59 -4.85
C ASN A 396 -31.23 18.34 -3.68
N SER A 397 -31.97 19.23 -3.02
CA SER A 397 -31.48 20.00 -1.87
C SER A 397 -31.04 19.12 -0.67
N GLN A 398 -31.67 17.96 -0.43
CA GLN A 398 -31.25 17.08 0.68
C GLN A 398 -29.87 16.45 0.45
N GLU A 399 -29.55 16.07 -0.80
CA GLU A 399 -28.24 15.55 -1.15
C GLU A 399 -27.13 16.58 -0.96
N VAL A 400 -27.41 17.85 -1.32
CA VAL A 400 -26.49 18.97 -1.10
C VAL A 400 -26.19 19.13 0.39
N HIS A 401 -27.23 19.20 1.23
CA HIS A 401 -27.03 19.34 2.66
C HIS A 401 -26.27 18.15 3.27
N GLN A 402 -26.57 16.93 2.83
CA GLN A 402 -25.85 15.74 3.28
C GLN A 402 -24.38 15.74 2.83
N ALA A 403 -24.09 16.19 1.60
CA ALA A 403 -22.73 16.36 1.10
C ALA A 403 -21.98 17.42 1.92
N MET A 404 -22.60 18.58 2.17
CA MET A 404 -22.04 19.64 3.02
C MET A 404 -21.75 19.14 4.42
N PHE A 405 -22.69 18.44 5.06
CA PHE A 405 -22.51 17.85 6.38
C PHE A 405 -21.32 16.89 6.41
N ASN A 406 -21.21 16.01 5.41
CA ASN A 406 -20.10 15.07 5.30
C ASN A 406 -18.75 15.79 5.17
N LEU A 407 -18.66 16.86 4.38
CA LEU A 407 -17.42 17.64 4.25
C LEU A 407 -17.09 18.41 5.54
N LEU A 408 -18.08 19.04 6.18
CA LEU A 408 -17.89 19.74 7.45
C LEU A 408 -17.43 18.81 8.57
N SER A 409 -17.80 17.52 8.52
CA SER A 409 -17.32 16.51 9.47
C SER A 409 -15.81 16.26 9.38
N LEU A 410 -15.17 16.61 8.27
CA LEU A 410 -13.72 16.47 8.07
C LEU A 410 -12.93 17.61 8.73
N VAL A 411 -13.58 18.75 8.96
CA VAL A 411 -12.95 20.00 9.42
C VAL A 411 -13.08 20.17 10.94
N SER A 412 -12.04 20.70 11.57
CA SER A 412 -12.04 21.08 12.99
C SER A 412 -13.26 21.93 13.32
N ARG A 413 -13.86 21.74 14.51
CA ARG A 413 -15.04 22.52 14.94
C ARG A 413 -14.84 24.03 14.78
N LYS A 414 -13.64 24.55 15.05
CA LYS A 414 -13.30 25.98 14.94
C LYS A 414 -13.23 26.51 13.50
N GLY A 415 -13.03 25.62 12.52
CA GLY A 415 -12.81 26.00 11.12
C GLY A 415 -14.00 25.76 10.21
N LYS A 416 -15.12 25.27 10.74
CA LYS A 416 -16.27 24.85 9.92
C LYS A 416 -16.93 26.01 9.20
N LEU A 417 -17.12 27.17 9.84
CA LEU A 417 -17.69 28.34 9.18
C LEU A 417 -16.74 28.88 8.09
N GLU A 418 -15.45 28.95 8.36
CA GLU A 418 -14.46 29.40 7.36
C GLU A 418 -14.41 28.44 6.14
N PHE A 419 -14.46 27.13 6.38
CA PHE A 419 -14.55 26.15 5.30
C PHE A 419 -15.83 26.30 4.50
N LEU A 420 -16.96 26.49 5.18
CA LEU A 420 -18.26 26.70 4.56
C LEU A 420 -18.27 27.96 3.68
N GLN A 421 -17.66 29.05 4.15
CA GLN A 421 -17.46 30.28 3.38
C GLN A 421 -16.65 30.01 2.09
N LEU A 422 -15.54 29.27 2.19
CA LEU A 422 -14.75 28.89 1.03
C LEU A 422 -15.56 28.02 0.05
N LEU A 423 -16.31 27.04 0.56
CA LEU A 423 -17.14 26.14 -0.24
C LEU A 423 -18.23 26.91 -1.00
N CYS A 424 -19.02 27.73 -0.31
CA CYS A 424 -20.09 28.52 -0.93
C CYS A 424 -19.55 29.51 -1.97
N ARG A 425 -18.41 30.15 -1.68
CA ARG A 425 -17.82 31.16 -2.56
C ARG A 425 -17.17 30.58 -3.81
N HIS A 426 -16.49 29.45 -3.68
CA HIS A 426 -15.64 28.91 -4.75
C HIS A 426 -16.24 27.70 -5.48
N SER A 427 -17.30 27.09 -4.95
CA SER A 427 -18.04 26.05 -5.68
C SER A 427 -18.77 26.66 -6.88
N PRO A 428 -18.58 26.13 -8.10
CA PRO A 428 -19.29 26.61 -9.29
C PRO A 428 -20.82 26.47 -9.20
N SER A 429 -21.31 25.58 -8.35
CA SER A 429 -22.75 25.29 -8.19
C SER A 429 -23.44 26.15 -7.14
N LEU A 430 -22.68 26.83 -6.27
CA LEU A 430 -23.21 27.72 -5.23
C LEU A 430 -22.93 29.19 -5.57
N GLY A 431 -21.65 29.56 -5.65
CA GLY A 431 -21.22 30.86 -6.17
C GLY A 431 -21.59 32.10 -5.34
N PHE A 432 -21.85 31.98 -4.04
CA PHE A 432 -22.24 33.11 -3.17
C PHE A 432 -21.34 33.29 -1.95
N ASP A 433 -21.25 34.53 -1.45
CA ASP A 433 -20.39 34.89 -0.31
C ASP A 433 -21.19 35.03 1.00
N LEU A 434 -20.98 34.09 1.92
CA LEU A 434 -21.60 34.12 3.25
C LEU A 434 -21.16 35.31 4.13
N LYS A 435 -20.11 36.04 3.77
CA LYS A 435 -19.70 37.26 4.47
C LYS A 435 -20.45 38.50 3.99
N ALA A 436 -21.10 38.44 2.82
CA ALA A 436 -21.91 39.55 2.33
C ALA A 436 -23.15 39.72 3.21
N TRP A 437 -23.47 40.97 3.57
CA TRP A 437 -24.72 41.32 4.25
C TRP A 437 -25.35 42.51 3.54
N PRO A 438 -26.62 42.42 3.09
CA PRO A 438 -27.55 41.29 3.23
C PRO A 438 -27.16 40.03 2.41
N PRO A 439 -27.76 38.87 2.68
CA PRO A 439 -27.67 37.68 1.82
C PRO A 439 -27.93 37.98 0.34
N SER A 440 -27.18 37.31 -0.54
CA SER A 440 -27.32 37.47 -2.00
C SER A 440 -28.56 36.73 -2.53
N LYS A 441 -29.03 37.08 -3.73
CA LYS A 441 -30.16 36.39 -4.38
C LYS A 441 -29.88 34.90 -4.61
N GLU A 442 -28.64 34.57 -4.92
CA GLU A 442 -28.18 33.19 -5.11
C GLU A 442 -28.28 32.39 -3.80
N GLU A 443 -27.96 33.02 -2.66
CA GLU A 443 -28.14 32.41 -1.34
C GLU A 443 -29.63 32.26 -0.99
N GLU A 444 -30.46 33.26 -1.28
CA GLU A 444 -31.92 33.19 -1.11
C GLU A 444 -32.53 32.04 -1.92
N GLU A 445 -32.06 31.81 -3.14
CA GLU A 445 -32.54 30.75 -4.03
C GLU A 445 -32.05 29.37 -3.61
N TYR A 446 -30.75 29.22 -3.35
CA TYR A 446 -30.13 27.92 -3.14
C TYR A 446 -30.12 27.46 -1.68
N MET A 447 -30.09 28.40 -0.73
CA MET A 447 -29.97 28.12 0.70
C MET A 447 -30.90 29.00 1.54
N PRO A 448 -32.22 29.03 1.25
CA PRO A 448 -33.17 29.89 1.97
C PRO A 448 -33.19 29.58 3.48
N CYS A 449 -33.03 28.30 3.83
CA CYS A 449 -32.90 27.85 5.21
C CYS A 449 -31.73 26.87 5.36
N TRP A 450 -30.88 27.09 6.36
CA TRP A 450 -29.83 26.15 6.72
C TRP A 450 -30.40 24.92 7.43
N GLU A 451 -30.00 23.73 6.99
CA GLU A 451 -30.43 22.47 7.61
C GLU A 451 -29.95 22.38 9.07
N LEU A 452 -30.82 21.88 9.96
CA LEU A 452 -30.53 21.69 11.39
C LEU A 452 -29.24 20.91 11.66
N ARG A 453 -28.92 19.90 10.84
CA ARG A 453 -27.70 19.10 11.00
C ARG A 453 -26.44 19.94 10.78
N ILE A 454 -26.49 20.88 9.83
CA ILE A 454 -25.41 21.83 9.55
C ILE A 454 -25.28 22.84 10.70
N LEU A 455 -26.39 23.36 11.20
CA LEU A 455 -26.39 24.29 12.34
C LEU A 455 -25.81 23.64 13.60
N ASN A 456 -26.23 22.42 13.92
CA ASN A 456 -25.81 21.70 15.13
C ASN A 456 -24.31 21.32 15.15
N ILE A 457 -23.68 21.15 13.97
CA ILE A 457 -22.26 20.76 13.90
C ILE A 457 -21.31 21.96 14.04
N LEU A 458 -21.82 23.18 13.92
CA LEU A 458 -21.07 24.44 14.04
C LEU A 458 -20.86 24.85 15.52
N PRO A 459 -19.89 25.74 15.80
CA PRO A 459 -19.87 26.52 17.04
C PRO A 459 -21.18 27.31 17.23
N PRO A 460 -21.63 27.56 18.47
CA PRO A 460 -22.87 28.30 18.75
C PRO A 460 -22.97 29.64 18.02
N ASP A 461 -21.92 30.47 18.09
CA ASP A 461 -21.89 31.79 17.44
C ASP A 461 -22.03 31.69 15.91
N ASP A 462 -21.29 30.76 15.29
CA ASP A 462 -21.33 30.50 13.86
C ASP A 462 -22.71 29.97 13.41
N SER A 463 -23.30 29.08 14.22
CA SER A 463 -24.65 28.54 14.00
C SER A 463 -25.70 29.64 14.09
N GLN A 464 -25.62 30.50 15.11
CA GLN A 464 -26.53 31.62 15.28
C GLN A 464 -26.39 32.62 14.13
N PHE A 465 -25.16 32.89 13.69
CA PHE A 465 -24.87 33.73 12.53
C PHE A 465 -25.60 33.22 11.27
N LEU A 466 -25.45 31.93 10.92
CA LEU A 466 -26.13 31.37 9.74
C LEU A 466 -27.66 31.37 9.89
N PHE A 467 -28.18 31.07 11.09
CA PHE A 467 -29.63 31.11 11.31
C PHE A 467 -30.21 32.52 11.15
N ARG A 468 -29.49 33.55 11.62
CA ARG A 468 -29.88 34.96 11.41
C ARG A 468 -29.92 35.34 9.93
N ARG A 469 -29.09 34.73 9.08
CA ARG A 469 -29.19 34.92 7.62
C ARG A 469 -30.50 34.38 7.10
N SER A 470 -30.91 33.17 7.49
CA SER A 470 -32.22 32.61 7.12
C SER A 470 -33.39 33.46 7.62
N LEU A 471 -33.31 33.98 8.85
CA LEU A 471 -34.31 34.93 9.37
C LEU A 471 -34.42 36.18 8.48
N HIS A 472 -33.28 36.73 8.03
CA HIS A 472 -33.27 37.89 7.15
C HIS A 472 -33.90 37.62 5.77
N ILE A 473 -33.56 36.48 5.16
CA ILE A 473 -34.11 36.02 3.86
C ILE A 473 -35.65 35.91 3.93
N HIS A 474 -36.17 35.45 5.07
CA HIS A 474 -37.61 35.27 5.28
C HIS A 474 -38.29 36.44 6.00
N HIS A 475 -37.58 37.56 6.21
CA HIS A 475 -38.08 38.74 6.91
C HIS A 475 -38.69 38.43 8.29
N CYS A 476 -38.07 37.52 9.04
CA CYS A 476 -38.46 37.09 10.37
C CYS A 476 -37.54 37.71 11.44
N ASP A 477 -38.06 38.01 12.62
CA ASP A 477 -37.26 38.61 13.70
C ASP A 477 -36.47 37.57 14.51
N GLU A 478 -37.14 36.51 14.97
CA GLU A 478 -36.57 35.54 15.94
C GLU A 478 -36.78 34.07 15.54
N PHE A 479 -37.90 33.75 14.88
CA PHE A 479 -38.25 32.39 14.49
C PHE A 479 -38.72 32.36 13.03
N LEU A 480 -38.32 31.32 12.30
CA LEU A 480 -38.85 31.00 10.97
C LEU A 480 -40.26 30.41 11.09
N LEU A 481 -41.10 30.69 10.10
CA LEU A 481 -42.45 30.14 10.03
C LEU A 481 -42.39 28.61 9.96
N SER A 482 -42.77 27.94 11.05
CA SER A 482 -42.93 26.48 11.07
C SER A 482 -44.26 26.12 10.42
N SER A 483 -44.25 25.30 9.37
CA SER A 483 -45.49 24.80 8.77
C SER A 483 -46.16 23.84 9.75
N GLY A 484 -47.16 24.33 10.48
CA GLY A 484 -48.04 23.48 11.27
C GLY A 484 -48.80 22.52 10.36
N ASN A 485 -48.53 21.23 10.47
CA ASN A 485 -49.33 20.11 9.95
C ASN A 485 -49.30 19.77 8.43
N GLU A 486 -48.37 20.29 7.62
CA GLU A 486 -48.23 19.84 6.22
C GLU A 486 -47.01 18.94 6.00
N GLY A 487 -47.19 17.64 6.27
CA GLY A 487 -46.35 16.55 5.77
C GLY A 487 -44.89 16.46 6.27
N PRO A 488 -44.23 15.30 6.12
CA PRO A 488 -42.86 15.05 6.59
C PRO A 488 -41.75 15.76 5.77
N SER A 489 -42.09 16.76 4.95
CA SER A 489 -41.16 17.42 4.01
C SER A 489 -41.19 18.95 4.09
N SER A 490 -41.36 19.53 5.29
CA SER A 490 -41.21 20.97 5.47
C SER A 490 -39.74 21.36 5.28
N LYS A 491 -39.47 22.31 4.37
CA LYS A 491 -38.12 22.89 4.15
C LYS A 491 -37.58 23.65 5.37
N PHE A 492 -38.44 23.93 6.35
CA PHE A 492 -38.12 24.69 7.56
C PHE A 492 -38.00 23.80 8.79
N PRO A 493 -37.12 24.15 9.73
CA PRO A 493 -37.02 23.47 11.03
C PRO A 493 -38.33 23.63 11.81
N SER A 494 -38.72 22.57 12.52
CA SER A 494 -39.90 22.61 13.40
C SER A 494 -39.70 23.65 14.52
N TRP A 495 -40.81 24.08 15.11
CA TRP A 495 -40.78 25.07 16.18
C TRP A 495 -39.92 24.59 17.37
N GLU A 496 -40.07 23.32 17.73
CA GLU A 496 -39.28 22.69 18.79
C GLU A 496 -37.80 22.70 18.45
N ALA A 497 -37.44 22.40 17.19
CA ALA A 497 -36.06 22.41 16.75
C ALA A 497 -35.44 23.82 16.79
N GLN A 498 -36.21 24.86 16.43
CA GLN A 498 -35.78 26.25 16.54
C GLN A 498 -35.59 26.67 18.01
N CYS A 499 -36.51 26.28 18.90
CA CYS A 499 -36.36 26.52 20.34
C CYS A 499 -35.12 25.82 20.92
N LEU A 500 -34.83 24.59 20.49
CA LEU A 500 -33.64 23.85 20.92
C LEU A 500 -32.34 24.51 20.44
N LEU A 501 -32.32 25.06 19.23
CA LEU A 501 -31.19 25.85 18.73
C LEU A 501 -30.94 27.09 19.58
N TRP A 502 -32.00 27.89 19.85
CA TRP A 502 -31.92 29.05 20.71
C TRP A 502 -31.43 28.69 22.12
N ALA A 503 -31.94 27.61 22.70
CA ALA A 503 -31.48 27.13 24.01
C ALA A 503 -29.99 26.79 23.99
N THR A 504 -29.53 26.13 22.92
CA THR A 504 -28.12 25.77 22.77
C THR A 504 -27.23 27.01 22.69
N TRP A 505 -27.63 28.04 21.95
CA TRP A 505 -26.87 29.29 21.83
C TRP A 505 -26.87 30.08 23.15
N GLU A 506 -28.03 30.25 23.77
CA GLU A 506 -28.18 30.97 25.06
C GLU A 506 -27.43 30.26 26.18
N SER A 507 -27.35 28.92 26.17
CA SER A 507 -26.57 28.16 27.16
C SER A 507 -25.04 28.31 27.00
N ALA A 508 -24.58 28.66 25.81
CA ALA A 508 -23.16 28.84 25.52
C ALA A 508 -22.68 30.28 25.82
N ASP A 509 -23.60 31.23 25.98
CA ASP A 509 -23.28 32.62 26.28
C ASP A 509 -22.94 32.81 27.78
N SER A 510 -21.66 33.07 28.04
CA SER A 510 -21.11 33.29 29.39
C SER A 510 -21.61 34.56 30.09
N THR A 511 -22.34 35.44 29.40
CA THR A 511 -22.83 36.72 29.95
C THR A 511 -24.27 36.67 30.48
N GLY A 512 -24.89 35.48 30.47
CA GLY A 512 -26.34 35.28 30.36
C GLY A 512 -27.30 35.99 31.33
N ASN A 513 -28.28 36.67 30.73
CA ASN A 513 -29.59 37.02 31.32
C ASN A 513 -30.61 35.85 31.26
N GLY A 514 -30.14 34.61 31.16
CA GLY A 514 -30.98 33.40 31.05
C GLY A 514 -31.52 33.10 29.64
N PHE A 515 -32.40 32.10 29.54
CA PHE A 515 -32.99 31.59 28.29
C PHE A 515 -34.14 32.46 27.75
N VAL A 516 -33.88 33.74 27.46
CA VAL A 516 -34.92 34.76 27.17
C VAL A 516 -35.71 34.43 25.91
N VAL A 517 -35.03 34.17 24.79
CA VAL A 517 -35.65 33.87 23.49
C VAL A 517 -36.28 32.49 23.52
N THR A 518 -35.63 31.49 24.12
CA THR A 518 -36.20 30.15 24.28
C THR A 518 -37.49 30.17 25.09
N ARG A 519 -37.54 30.90 26.22
CA ARG A 519 -38.75 31.03 27.04
C ARG A 519 -39.88 31.73 26.29
N LYS A 520 -39.56 32.80 25.56
CA LYS A 520 -40.52 33.48 24.68
C LYS A 520 -41.09 32.53 23.63
N GLY A 521 -40.24 31.72 23.00
CA GLY A 521 -40.65 30.70 22.04
C GLY A 521 -41.55 29.60 22.64
N MET A 522 -41.20 29.09 23.82
CA MET A 522 -42.02 28.07 24.50
C MET A 522 -43.40 28.58 24.92
N LEU A 523 -43.53 29.86 25.25
CA LEU A 523 -44.81 30.48 25.62
C LEU A 523 -45.71 30.75 24.40
N GLN A 524 -45.12 30.91 23.20
CA GLN A 524 -45.85 31.21 21.97
C GLN A 524 -46.42 29.97 21.26
N PHE A 525 -45.92 28.77 21.56
CA PHE A 525 -46.39 27.51 20.97
C PHE A 525 -47.15 26.66 22.00
N ILE A 526 -48.48 26.74 21.97
CA ILE A 526 -49.36 25.81 22.67
C ILE A 526 -50.15 25.06 21.60
N PRO A 527 -49.88 23.75 21.44
CA PRO A 527 -50.95 22.81 21.74
C PRO A 527 -50.46 21.62 22.59
N SER A 528 -51.14 21.38 23.72
CA SER A 528 -51.12 20.17 24.56
C SER A 528 -49.81 19.78 25.32
N GLN A 529 -49.67 20.38 26.51
CA GLN A 529 -49.34 19.78 27.82
C GLN A 529 -48.11 18.88 28.10
N THR A 530 -47.21 18.52 27.17
CA THR A 530 -46.18 17.49 27.54
C THR A 530 -44.74 17.99 27.74
N LEU A 531 -44.37 19.21 27.35
CA LEU A 531 -42.94 19.63 27.33
C LEU A 531 -42.50 20.59 28.44
N ILE A 532 -43.37 20.89 29.41
CA ILE A 532 -43.07 21.86 30.48
C ILE A 532 -42.20 21.25 31.62
N VAL A 533 -42.05 19.92 31.69
CA VAL A 533 -41.48 19.26 32.88
C VAL A 533 -39.95 19.09 32.85
N LEU A 534 -39.26 19.16 31.70
CA LEU A 534 -37.82 18.84 31.63
C LEU A 534 -36.85 20.03 31.71
N LEU A 535 -37.32 21.28 31.67
CA LEU A 535 -36.45 22.47 31.75
C LEU A 535 -36.73 23.40 32.93
N ILE A 536 -37.80 23.14 33.70
CA ILE A 536 -38.15 23.97 34.88
C ILE A 536 -37.41 23.52 36.16
N THR A 537 -36.84 22.31 36.21
CA THR A 537 -35.92 21.93 37.29
C THR A 537 -34.52 22.42 36.98
N GLY A 538 -34.29 23.71 37.21
CA GLY A 538 -32.95 24.21 37.52
C GLY A 538 -32.44 23.48 38.76
N SER A 539 -31.47 22.58 38.57
CA SER A 539 -30.72 21.96 39.66
C SER A 539 -29.34 21.62 39.13
N THR A 540 -28.40 22.51 39.43
CA THR A 540 -26.97 22.25 39.64
C THR A 540 -26.49 20.84 39.31
N TRP A 541 -25.71 20.70 38.23
CA TRP A 541 -24.55 19.81 38.11
C TRP A 541 -23.49 20.48 37.24
#